data_AF-A0A2G5FBQ9-F1
#
_entry.id   AF-A0A2G5FBQ9-F1
#
_cell.length_a   1.000
_cell.length_b   1.000
_cell.length_c   1.000
_cell.angle_alpha   90.00
_cell.angle_beta   90.00
_cell.angle_gamma   90.00
#
_symmetry.space_group_name_H-M   'P 1'
#
loop_
_entity.id
_entity.type
_entity.pdbx_description
1 polymer ?
#
loop_
_entity_poly.entity_id
_entity_poly.type
_entity_poly.pdbx_seq_one_letter_code
_entity_poly.pdbx_strand_id
1 'polypeptide(L)'
;MSKLHLLLHQCLFLLFLTDCYHVSYGDVGTAAQYSPPYLPTACYGQDISQFPANNMFASASDGIWNNGAACGRQYLVRCLSAAVRGICIDGQTIQIRIVDRTASSVSTPSSSGTTMVLSASAFAMIASSSASEINIEFQQIF
;
A
#
# COMPACT_ATOMS: atom_id res chain seq x y z
N MET A 1 -23.72 -25.30 -42.75
CA MET A 1 -22.90 -25.84 -41.65
C MET A 1 -21.61 -25.04 -41.40
N SER A 2 -20.94 -24.49 -42.42
CA SER A 2 -19.68 -23.71 -42.26
C SER A 2 -19.79 -22.41 -41.46
N LYS A 3 -20.85 -21.60 -41.63
CA LYS A 3 -21.02 -20.32 -40.92
C LYS A 3 -21.22 -20.47 -39.40
N LEU A 4 -21.91 -21.53 -38.97
CA LEU A 4 -22.14 -21.81 -37.55
C LEU A 4 -20.84 -22.23 -36.85
N HIS A 5 -20.00 -23.02 -37.53
CA HIS A 5 -18.67 -23.40 -37.05
C HIS A 5 -17.73 -22.20 -36.91
N LEU A 6 -17.80 -21.25 -37.86
CA LEU A 6 -17.00 -20.03 -37.84
C LEU A 6 -17.41 -19.10 -36.68
N LEU A 7 -18.72 -18.94 -36.46
CA LEU A 7 -19.28 -18.19 -35.33
C LEU A 7 -18.91 -18.83 -33.98
N LEU A 8 -18.93 -20.16 -33.90
CA LEU A 8 -18.56 -20.90 -32.69
C LEU A 8 -17.07 -20.70 -32.34
N HIS A 9 -16.18 -20.73 -33.34
CA HIS A 9 -14.75 -20.46 -33.15
C HIS A 9 -14.47 -19.00 -32.75
N GLN A 10 -15.17 -18.03 -33.35
CA GLN A 10 -15.05 -16.63 -32.94
C GLN A 10 -15.50 -16.42 -31.49
N CYS A 11 -16.60 -17.05 -31.07
CA CYS A 11 -17.04 -17.01 -29.66
C CYS A 11 -16.02 -17.65 -28.72
N LEU A 12 -15.48 -18.82 -29.08
CA LEU A 12 -14.50 -19.52 -28.24
C LEU A 12 -13.19 -18.72 -28.10
N PHE A 13 -12.76 -18.06 -29.17
CA PHE A 13 -11.59 -17.17 -29.15
C PHE A 13 -11.81 -15.93 -28.28
N LEU A 14 -13.00 -15.32 -28.34
CA LEU A 14 -13.36 -14.18 -27.49
C LEU A 14 -13.44 -14.55 -26.00
N LEU A 15 -13.96 -15.75 -25.68
CA LEU A 15 -14.00 -16.26 -24.30
C LEU A 15 -12.59 -16.55 -23.75
N PHE A 16 -11.70 -17.09 -24.59
CA PHE A 16 -10.29 -17.29 -24.22
C PHE A 16 -9.55 -15.98 -23.95
N LEU A 17 -9.87 -14.92 -24.68
CA LEU A 17 -9.28 -13.60 -24.45
C LEU A 17 -9.73 -12.99 -23.12
N THR A 18 -10.97 -13.23 -22.69
CA THR A 18 -11.49 -12.69 -21.41
C THR A 18 -10.85 -13.33 -20.17
N ASP A 19 -10.47 -14.61 -20.24
CA ASP A 19 -9.85 -15.32 -19.11
C ASP A 19 -8.39 -14.90 -18.83
N CYS A 20 -7.73 -14.18 -19.75
CA CYS A 20 -6.37 -13.66 -19.53
C CYS A 20 -6.33 -12.33 -18.76
N TYR A 21 -7.47 -11.67 -18.54
CA TYR A 21 -7.51 -10.40 -17.81
C TYR A 21 -7.76 -10.62 -16.32
N HIS A 22 -6.70 -10.98 -15.59
CA HIS A 22 -6.72 -10.80 -14.14
C HIS A 22 -6.69 -9.29 -13.84
N VAL A 23 -7.84 -8.74 -13.49
CA VAL A 23 -7.93 -7.37 -12.95
C VAL A 23 -7.27 -7.38 -11.57
N SER A 24 -6.05 -6.83 -11.47
CA SER A 24 -5.49 -6.48 -10.16
C SER A 24 -6.25 -5.26 -9.65
N TYR A 25 -6.84 -5.37 -8.46
CA TYR A 25 -7.51 -4.27 -7.77
C TYR A 25 -6.55 -3.46 -6.88
N GLY A 26 -5.25 -3.75 -6.93
CA GLY A 26 -4.22 -3.04 -6.17
C GLY A 26 -3.60 -1.89 -6.96
N ASP A 27 -3.47 -0.74 -6.31
CA ASP A 27 -2.63 0.36 -6.78
C ASP A 27 -1.16 0.07 -6.46
N VAL A 28 -0.25 0.67 -7.21
CA VAL A 28 1.20 0.58 -6.97
C VAL A 28 1.76 1.91 -6.52
N GLY A 29 2.77 1.85 -5.66
CA GLY A 29 3.42 3.04 -5.13
C GLY A 29 4.73 2.70 -4.44
N THR A 30 5.22 3.65 -3.66
CA THR A 30 6.42 3.46 -2.82
C THR A 30 6.09 3.66 -1.36
N ALA A 31 6.86 2.99 -0.50
CA ALA A 31 6.77 3.15 0.94
C ALA A 31 8.15 3.38 1.56
N ALA A 32 8.18 4.29 2.52
CA ALA A 32 9.29 4.50 3.44
C ALA A 32 8.89 4.01 4.85
N GLN A 33 9.79 4.13 5.81
CA GLN A 33 9.51 3.94 7.23
C GLN A 33 9.81 5.18 8.06
N TYR A 34 9.14 5.30 9.20
CA TYR A 34 9.41 6.31 10.22
C TYR A 34 9.31 5.70 11.62
N SER A 35 10.08 6.27 12.54
CA SER A 35 10.16 5.84 13.94
C SER A 35 9.53 6.89 14.86
N PRO A 36 9.31 6.59 16.16
CA PRO A 36 8.84 7.60 17.11
C PRO A 36 9.75 8.85 17.14
N PRO A 37 9.20 10.02 17.46
CA PRO A 37 7.84 10.26 17.97
C PRO A 37 6.75 10.24 16.87
N TYR A 38 5.65 9.53 17.11
CA TYR A 38 4.51 9.46 16.18
C TYR A 38 3.44 10.53 16.41
N LEU A 39 3.59 11.36 17.44
CA LEU A 39 2.65 12.39 17.85
C LEU A 39 3.29 13.78 17.83
N PRO A 40 2.49 14.85 17.62
CA PRO A 40 1.11 14.82 17.17
C PRO A 40 0.97 14.35 15.71
N THR A 41 -0.22 13.89 15.39
CA THR A 41 -0.63 13.51 14.02
C THR A 41 -1.55 14.56 13.40
N ALA A 42 -1.61 14.60 12.07
CA ALA A 42 -2.55 15.41 11.32
C ALA A 42 -4.01 14.95 11.46
N CYS A 43 -4.27 13.66 11.75
CA CYS A 43 -5.63 13.15 11.86
C CYS A 43 -6.29 13.52 13.19
N TYR A 44 -5.65 13.16 14.30
CA TYR A 44 -6.28 13.29 15.63
C TYR A 44 -5.33 13.91 16.67
N GLY A 45 -4.30 14.65 16.24
CA GLY A 45 -3.42 15.41 17.13
C GLY A 45 -2.70 14.50 18.11
N GLN A 46 -2.93 14.71 19.42
CA GLN A 46 -2.30 14.01 20.54
C GLN A 46 -3.03 12.74 20.98
N ASP A 47 -4.11 12.35 20.30
CA ASP A 47 -4.91 11.18 20.69
C ASP A 47 -4.14 9.86 20.43
N ILE A 48 -3.73 9.17 21.50
CA ILE A 48 -3.03 7.90 21.40
C ILE A 48 -3.96 6.76 20.95
N SER A 49 -5.28 6.88 21.17
CA SER A 49 -6.24 5.82 20.86
C SER A 49 -6.41 5.55 19.36
N GLN A 50 -5.91 6.46 18.51
CA GLN A 50 -5.91 6.28 17.06
C GLN A 50 -4.99 5.15 16.57
N PHE A 51 -3.93 4.86 17.32
CA PHE A 51 -2.93 3.87 16.93
C PHE A 51 -3.46 2.44 17.18
N PRO A 52 -3.44 1.56 16.17
CA PRO A 52 -3.71 0.14 16.37
C PRO A 52 -2.72 -0.48 17.37
N ALA A 53 -3.20 -1.40 18.22
CA ALA A 53 -2.39 -2.03 19.27
C ALA A 53 -1.16 -2.79 18.75
N ASN A 54 -1.18 -3.25 17.50
CA ASN A 54 -0.08 -3.93 16.83
C ASN A 54 0.87 -2.97 16.10
N ASN A 55 0.68 -1.65 16.25
CA ASN A 55 1.43 -0.60 15.57
C ASN A 55 1.38 -0.69 14.03
N MET A 56 0.36 -1.32 13.43
CA MET A 56 0.19 -1.37 11.98
C MET A 56 -0.52 -0.12 11.47
N PHE A 57 0.26 0.95 11.30
CA PHE A 57 -0.22 2.24 10.82
C PHE A 57 0.78 2.91 9.89
N ALA A 58 0.34 3.97 9.23
CA ALA A 58 1.14 4.74 8.31
C ALA A 58 0.72 6.21 8.27
N SER A 59 1.60 7.07 7.75
CA SER A 59 1.26 8.40 7.29
C SER A 59 1.03 8.40 5.78
N ALA A 60 0.09 9.24 5.34
CA ALA A 60 -0.30 9.38 3.95
C ALA A 60 0.36 10.60 3.32
N SER A 61 0.97 10.41 2.15
CA SER A 61 1.45 11.53 1.34
C SER A 61 0.31 12.19 0.56
N ASP A 62 0.56 13.36 -0.01
CA ASP A 62 -0.49 14.21 -0.61
C ASP A 62 -1.30 13.50 -1.71
N GLY A 63 -0.71 12.54 -2.41
CA GLY A 63 -1.40 11.72 -3.42
C GLY A 63 -2.54 10.86 -2.88
N ILE A 64 -2.48 10.44 -1.60
CA ILE A 64 -3.53 9.63 -0.96
C ILE A 64 -4.21 10.35 0.21
N TRP A 65 -3.62 11.42 0.76
CA TRP A 65 -4.11 12.15 1.93
C TRP A 65 -5.54 12.67 1.77
N ASN A 66 -5.90 13.12 0.54
CA ASN A 66 -7.23 13.57 0.17
C ASN A 66 -7.85 14.56 1.19
N ASN A 67 -7.11 15.62 1.49
CA ASN A 67 -7.52 16.66 2.44
C ASN A 67 -8.02 16.13 3.81
N GLY A 68 -7.37 15.08 4.32
CA GLY A 68 -7.72 14.45 5.59
C GLY A 68 -8.78 13.36 5.49
N ALA A 69 -9.42 13.17 4.34
CA ALA A 69 -10.36 12.07 4.13
C ALA A 69 -9.69 10.68 4.20
N ALA A 70 -8.35 10.63 4.16
CA ALA A 70 -7.58 9.40 4.38
C ALA A 70 -7.54 8.94 5.84
N CYS A 71 -7.80 9.82 6.81
CA CYS A 71 -7.72 9.47 8.22
C CYS A 71 -8.61 8.27 8.58
N GLY A 72 -8.01 7.27 9.22
CA GLY A 72 -8.69 6.04 9.61
C GLY A 72 -8.88 5.01 8.49
N ARG A 73 -8.66 5.37 7.21
CA ARG A 73 -8.71 4.40 6.10
C ARG A 73 -7.72 3.28 6.35
N GLN A 74 -8.10 2.08 5.92
CA GLN A 74 -7.27 0.90 6.02
C GLN A 74 -6.86 0.42 4.65
N TYR A 75 -5.63 -0.06 4.57
CA TYR A 75 -5.05 -0.60 3.35
C TYR A 75 -4.43 -1.95 3.61
N LEU A 76 -4.64 -2.89 2.69
CA LEU A 76 -3.74 -4.02 2.52
C LEU A 76 -2.49 -3.53 1.79
N VAL A 77 -1.31 -3.89 2.27
CA VAL A 77 -0.01 -3.45 1.72
C VAL A 77 0.94 -4.64 1.65
N ARG A 78 1.63 -4.80 0.53
CA ARG A 78 2.72 -5.77 0.38
C ARG A 78 3.91 -5.17 -0.37
N CYS A 79 5.10 -5.68 -0.08
CA CYS A 79 6.31 -5.32 -0.81
C CYS A 79 6.33 -6.02 -2.18
N LEU A 80 6.60 -5.27 -3.25
CA LEU A 80 6.77 -5.77 -4.61
C LEU A 80 8.25 -5.95 -4.96
N SER A 81 9.04 -4.92 -4.64
CA SER A 81 10.48 -4.91 -4.91
C SER A 81 11.16 -3.81 -4.10
N ALA A 82 12.49 -3.81 -4.12
CA ALA A 82 13.31 -2.73 -3.60
C ALA A 82 14.55 -2.56 -4.48
N ALA A 83 15.30 -1.47 -4.27
CA ALA A 83 16.55 -1.22 -4.99
C ALA A 83 17.58 -2.35 -4.79
N VAL A 84 17.62 -2.95 -3.60
CA VAL A 84 18.47 -4.10 -3.26
C VAL A 84 17.62 -5.37 -3.24
N ARG A 85 18.15 -6.46 -3.82
CA ARG A 85 17.48 -7.77 -3.81
C ARG A 85 17.39 -8.34 -2.39
N GLY A 86 16.33 -9.12 -2.14
CA GLY A 86 16.13 -9.78 -0.84
C GLY A 86 15.65 -8.86 0.29
N ILE A 87 15.26 -7.62 -0.02
CA ILE A 87 14.67 -6.70 0.96
C ILE A 87 13.23 -7.07 1.28
N CYS A 88 12.40 -7.37 0.28
CA CYS A 88 11.00 -7.75 0.51
C CYS A 88 10.91 -9.10 1.21
N ILE A 89 9.93 -9.25 2.09
CA ILE A 89 9.54 -10.52 2.69
C ILE A 89 8.42 -11.11 1.84
N ASP A 90 8.72 -12.20 1.13
CA ASP A 90 7.81 -12.80 0.17
C ASP A 90 6.51 -13.31 0.82
N GLY A 91 5.39 -13.13 0.11
CA GLY A 91 4.06 -13.61 0.53
C GLY A 91 3.43 -12.84 1.70
N GLN A 92 4.08 -11.80 2.24
CA GLN A 92 3.53 -10.99 3.32
C GLN A 92 2.65 -9.87 2.80
N THR A 93 1.42 -9.81 3.29
CA THR A 93 0.50 -8.68 3.11
C THR A 93 0.00 -8.27 4.49
N ILE A 94 0.12 -7.00 4.81
CA ILE A 94 -0.31 -6.44 6.11
C ILE A 94 -1.47 -5.48 5.92
N GLN A 95 -2.33 -5.40 6.93
CA GLN A 95 -3.35 -4.37 7.03
C GLN A 95 -2.82 -3.22 7.87
N ILE A 96 -2.80 -2.00 7.33
CA ILE A 96 -2.41 -0.78 8.03
C ILE A 96 -3.57 0.19 8.14
N ARG A 97 -3.50 1.13 9.08
CA ARG A 97 -4.39 2.29 9.19
C ARG A 97 -3.63 3.59 8.94
N ILE A 98 -4.22 4.51 8.18
CA ILE A 98 -3.69 5.88 8.06
C ILE A 98 -4.02 6.67 9.32
N VAL A 99 -2.97 7.18 9.98
CA VAL A 99 -3.08 7.97 11.21
C VAL A 99 -2.49 9.36 11.08
N ASP A 100 -1.73 9.65 10.03
CA ASP A 100 -1.02 10.92 9.89
C ASP A 100 -0.87 11.36 8.41
N ARG A 101 -0.40 12.59 8.19
CA ARG A 101 0.00 13.12 6.88
C ARG A 101 1.51 13.30 6.84
N THR A 102 2.17 12.75 5.83
CA THR A 102 3.63 12.80 5.68
C THR A 102 4.19 14.23 5.76
N ALA A 103 3.53 15.18 5.10
CA ALA A 103 4.00 16.57 5.01
C ALA A 103 4.01 17.34 6.35
N SER A 104 3.24 16.88 7.34
CA SER A 104 3.15 17.50 8.67
C SER A 104 3.57 16.56 9.80
N SER A 105 4.04 15.35 9.48
CA SER A 105 4.58 14.40 10.45
C SER A 105 5.80 15.01 11.15
N VAL A 106 5.85 14.85 12.47
CA VAL A 106 7.00 15.28 13.28
C VAL A 106 8.23 14.43 13.01
N SER A 107 8.02 13.15 12.76
CA SER A 107 9.10 12.21 12.46
C SER A 107 9.47 12.26 10.98
N THR A 108 10.78 12.33 10.75
CA THR A 108 11.36 12.29 9.41
C THR A 108 11.31 10.87 8.84
N PRO A 109 10.75 10.67 7.63
CA PRO A 109 10.75 9.37 6.97
C PRO A 109 12.14 9.00 6.45
N SER A 110 12.38 7.70 6.24
CA SER A 110 13.62 7.17 5.65
C SER A 110 13.83 7.56 4.19
N SER A 111 12.76 7.88 3.47
CA SER A 111 12.78 8.46 2.12
C SER A 111 11.62 9.44 1.96
N SER A 112 11.84 10.52 1.21
CA SER A 112 10.82 11.53 0.94
C SER A 112 10.05 11.22 -0.34
N GLY A 113 8.85 11.78 -0.49
CA GLY A 113 8.07 11.65 -1.72
C GLY A 113 7.44 10.28 -1.96
N THR A 114 7.47 9.39 -0.97
CA THR A 114 6.82 8.07 -1.05
C THR A 114 5.31 8.17 -0.98
N THR A 115 4.58 7.18 -1.50
CA THR A 115 3.10 7.16 -1.46
C THR A 115 2.56 7.13 -0.03
N MET A 116 3.19 6.34 0.84
CA MET A 116 2.88 6.27 2.27
C MET A 116 4.16 6.01 3.07
N VAL A 117 4.20 6.44 4.33
CA VAL A 117 5.30 6.12 5.23
C VAL A 117 4.78 5.21 6.32
N LEU A 118 5.26 3.97 6.36
CA LEU A 118 4.82 2.94 7.29
C LEU A 118 5.50 3.11 8.64
N SER A 119 4.80 2.82 9.73
CA SER A 119 5.47 2.71 11.04
C SER A 119 6.64 1.71 10.96
N ALA A 120 7.66 1.88 11.80
CA ALA A 120 8.78 0.93 11.84
C ALA A 120 8.30 -0.53 12.00
N SER A 121 7.25 -0.76 12.78
CA SER A 121 6.64 -2.08 12.97
C SER A 121 5.96 -2.60 11.70
N ALA A 122 5.21 -1.76 10.99
CA ALA A 122 4.55 -2.15 9.74
C ALA A 122 5.57 -2.44 8.63
N PHE A 123 6.59 -1.60 8.49
CA PHE A 123 7.63 -1.79 7.47
C PHE A 123 8.37 -3.11 7.67
N ALA A 124 8.79 -3.41 8.90
CA ALA A 124 9.52 -4.63 9.25
C ALA A 124 8.75 -5.93 8.97
N MET A 125 7.42 -5.87 8.82
CA MET A 125 6.61 -7.05 8.48
C MET A 125 6.64 -7.41 6.99
N ILE A 126 6.96 -6.46 6.12
CA ILE A 126 6.96 -6.68 4.67
C ILE A 126 8.32 -6.45 4.01
N ALA A 127 9.27 -5.83 4.71
CA ALA A 127 10.61 -5.57 4.21
C ALA A 127 11.66 -5.44 5.32
N SER A 128 12.92 -5.73 4.97
CA SER A 128 14.07 -5.45 5.82
C SER A 128 14.21 -3.95 6.10
N SER A 129 14.33 -3.58 7.38
CA SER A 129 14.51 -2.19 7.83
C SER A 129 15.81 -1.52 7.37
N SER A 130 16.70 -2.25 6.68
CA SER A 130 17.88 -1.68 6.02
C SER A 130 17.55 -0.87 4.76
N ALA A 131 16.37 -1.06 4.17
CA ALA A 131 15.93 -0.26 3.03
C ALA A 131 15.36 1.09 3.47
N SER A 132 15.74 2.14 2.75
CA SER A 132 15.15 3.47 2.90
C SER A 132 13.77 3.59 2.23
N GLU A 133 13.55 2.80 1.18
CA GLU A 133 12.34 2.81 0.36
C GLU A 133 12.12 1.45 -0.29
N ILE A 134 10.84 1.07 -0.45
CA ILE A 134 10.40 -0.12 -1.17
C ILE A 134 9.27 0.24 -2.13
N ASN A 135 9.13 -0.53 -3.20
CA ASN A 135 7.94 -0.50 -4.05
C ASN A 135 6.88 -1.39 -3.44
N ILE A 136 5.64 -0.91 -3.37
CA ILE A 136 4.52 -1.61 -2.76
C ILE A 136 3.34 -1.73 -3.72
N GLU A 137 2.54 -2.77 -3.50
CA GLU A 137 1.14 -2.80 -3.93
C GLU A 137 0.30 -2.52 -2.70
N PHE A 138 -0.73 -1.70 -2.87
CA PHE A 138 -1.69 -1.41 -1.81
C PHE A 138 -3.12 -1.34 -2.33
N GLN A 139 -4.06 -1.73 -1.47
CA GLN A 139 -5.48 -1.73 -1.79
C GLN A 139 -6.28 -1.25 -0.59
N GLN A 140 -7.17 -0.28 -0.79
CA GLN A 140 -8.05 0.19 0.27
C GLN A 140 -9.07 -0.91 0.64
N ILE A 141 -9.29 -1.11 1.93
CA ILE A 141 -10.38 -1.94 2.46
C ILE A 141 -11.62 -1.04 2.57
N PHE A 142 -12.73 -1.47 1.94
CA PHE A 142 -14.02 -0.78 2.00
C PHE A 142 -14.72 -0.97 3.34
#